data_AF-A0A813HDZ0-F1
#
_entry.id   AF-A0A813HDZ0-F1
#
_cell.length_a   1.000
_cell.length_b   1.000
_cell.length_c   1.000
_cell.angle_alpha   90.00
_cell.angle_beta   90.00
_cell.angle_gamma   90.00
#
_symmetry.space_group_name_H-M   'P 1'
#
loop_
_entity.id
_entity.type
_entity.pdbx_description
1 polymer ?
#
loop_
_entity_poly.entity_id
_entity_poly.type
_entity_poly.pdbx_seq_one_letter_code
_entity_poly.pdbx_strand_id
1 'polypeptide(L)'
;QMKKAVFFDFDSTISTPIKIPRWRRHAVADRPEIFADMTPEEILANFGGRKRLARLSQLFQDLAAGGCELFIVSIGFRDSILPHLTAVGLVRHFRPENVFGQDSEALRCRGFVKGRLISDIMADPSRLWSPQDALFVDDCAAHIEAAASVCEVLRVVGNGLSAAELDAVEAIARRGPLIETAGLLADPSRLWRLSPDEATLGAGCPSAAGAWFVVVEPTK
;
A
#
# COMPACT_ATOMS: atom_id res chain seq x y z
N GLN A 1 -3.26 14.03 -13.74
CA GLN A 1 -1.91 13.49 -13.98
C GLN A 1 -1.78 12.26 -13.11
N MET A 2 -1.39 11.13 -13.69
CA MET A 2 -1.23 9.89 -12.93
C MET A 2 0.04 9.95 -12.07
N LYS A 3 0.02 9.34 -10.89
CA LYS A 3 1.23 9.05 -10.12
C LYS A 3 2.18 8.21 -10.96
N LYS A 4 3.47 8.51 -10.85
CA LYS A 4 4.54 7.71 -11.47
C LYS A 4 4.80 6.44 -10.68
N ALA A 5 4.56 6.44 -9.37
CA ALA A 5 4.74 5.26 -8.53
C ALA A 5 3.71 5.14 -7.39
N VAL A 6 3.36 3.89 -7.08
CA VAL A 6 2.61 3.53 -5.87
C VAL A 6 3.37 2.44 -5.12
N PHE A 7 3.62 2.71 -3.84
CA PHE A 7 4.29 1.83 -2.90
C PHE A 7 3.26 1.25 -1.94
N PHE A 8 3.23 -0.06 -1.80
CA PHE A 8 2.32 -0.74 -0.88
C PHE A 8 3.11 -1.45 0.21
N ASP A 9 2.62 -1.42 1.45
CA ASP A 9 2.92 -2.51 2.38
C ASP A 9 2.24 -3.81 1.93
N PHE A 10 2.71 -4.93 2.47
CA PHE A 10 2.13 -6.23 2.25
C PHE A 10 1.14 -6.62 3.34
N ASP A 11 1.62 -6.90 4.55
CA ASP A 11 0.77 -7.33 5.67
C ASP A 11 -0.21 -6.24 6.06
N SER A 12 -1.47 -6.62 6.35
CA SER A 12 -2.56 -5.69 6.70
C SER A 12 -2.83 -4.56 5.69
N THR A 13 -2.27 -4.66 4.48
CA THR A 13 -2.47 -3.70 3.38
C THR A 13 -2.90 -4.44 2.11
N ILE A 14 -1.99 -5.15 1.44
CA ILE A 14 -2.33 -6.04 0.32
C ILE A 14 -2.97 -7.32 0.86
N SER A 15 -2.38 -7.94 1.88
CA SER A 15 -2.94 -9.11 2.54
C SER A 15 -3.92 -8.68 3.65
N THR A 16 -4.69 -9.65 4.15
CA THR A 16 -5.59 -9.55 5.28
C THR A 16 -5.20 -10.66 6.26
N PRO A 17 -4.09 -10.53 7.03
CA PRO A 17 -3.57 -11.56 7.90
C PRO A 17 -4.64 -12.38 8.62
N ILE A 18 -4.74 -13.67 8.29
CA ILE A 18 -5.69 -14.60 8.91
C ILE A 18 -5.01 -15.39 10.02
N LYS A 19 -5.77 -15.74 11.05
CA LYS A 19 -5.29 -16.65 12.08
C LYS A 19 -5.34 -18.09 11.57
N ILE A 20 -4.19 -18.76 11.53
CA ILE A 20 -4.09 -20.16 11.13
C ILE A 20 -4.20 -21.04 12.38
N PRO A 21 -5.25 -21.89 12.52
CA PRO A 21 -5.51 -22.63 13.76
C PRO A 21 -4.36 -23.54 14.21
N ARG A 22 -3.72 -24.26 13.27
CA ARG A 22 -2.62 -25.18 13.60
C ARG A 22 -1.38 -24.46 14.14
N TRP A 23 -1.17 -23.20 13.77
CA TRP A 23 -0.07 -22.36 14.24
C TRP A 23 -0.43 -21.49 15.44
N ARG A 24 -1.74 -21.34 15.74
CA ARG A 24 -2.29 -20.44 16.76
C ARG A 24 -1.82 -18.98 16.61
N ARG A 25 -1.46 -18.57 15.39
CA ARG A 25 -0.87 -17.27 15.05
C ARG A 25 -1.48 -16.72 13.77
N HIS A 26 -1.32 -15.41 13.55
CA HIS A 26 -1.65 -14.79 12.28
C HIS A 26 -0.59 -15.12 11.23
N ALA A 27 -1.02 -15.34 9.99
CA ALA A 27 -0.16 -15.44 8.83
C ALA A 27 0.28 -14.03 8.43
N VAL A 28 1.47 -13.64 8.87
CA VAL A 28 2.21 -12.45 8.42
C VAL A 28 3.53 -12.84 7.77
N ALA A 29 4.01 -12.06 6.82
CA ALA A 29 5.16 -12.40 5.97
C ALA A 29 6.50 -12.41 6.72
N ASP A 30 6.56 -11.94 7.98
CA ASP A 30 7.71 -12.09 8.87
C ASP A 30 7.84 -13.51 9.50
N ARG A 31 6.88 -14.40 9.22
CA ARG A 31 6.86 -15.82 9.63
C ARG A 31 7.02 -16.75 8.41
N PRO A 32 8.23 -16.91 7.87
CA PRO A 32 8.47 -17.74 6.69
C PRO A 32 8.03 -19.18 6.89
N GLU A 33 8.13 -19.73 8.11
CA GLU A 33 7.69 -21.07 8.45
C GLU A 33 6.18 -21.27 8.31
N ILE A 34 5.39 -20.23 8.64
CA ILE A 34 3.93 -20.26 8.49
C ILE A 34 3.58 -20.10 7.01
N PHE A 35 4.18 -19.12 6.33
CA PHE A 35 3.92 -18.84 4.92
C PHE A 35 4.25 -20.03 4.01
N ALA A 36 5.35 -20.73 4.27
CA ALA A 36 5.75 -21.90 3.48
C ALA A 36 4.80 -23.09 3.63
N ASP A 37 4.08 -23.19 4.75
CA ASP A 37 3.17 -24.30 5.07
C ASP A 37 1.69 -23.98 4.78
N MET A 38 1.39 -22.81 4.21
CA MET A 38 0.00 -22.43 3.91
C MET A 38 -0.54 -23.18 2.69
N THR A 39 -1.75 -23.70 2.83
CA THR A 39 -2.51 -24.29 1.71
C THR A 39 -2.97 -23.22 0.72
N PRO A 40 -3.27 -23.55 -0.55
CA PRO A 40 -3.80 -22.59 -1.51
C PRO A 40 -5.05 -21.85 -1.02
N GLU A 41 -5.94 -22.53 -0.28
CA GLU A 41 -7.14 -21.95 0.32
C GLU A 41 -6.79 -20.94 1.42
N GLU A 42 -5.78 -21.23 2.25
CA GLU A 42 -5.30 -20.32 3.28
C GLU A 42 -4.61 -19.11 2.68
N ILE A 43 -3.80 -19.29 1.64
CA ILE A 43 -3.21 -18.19 0.89
C ILE A 43 -4.33 -17.30 0.36
N LEU A 44 -5.31 -17.86 -0.36
CA LEU A 44 -6.44 -17.09 -0.88
C LEU A 44 -7.22 -16.36 0.22
N ALA A 45 -7.45 -17.02 1.35
CA ALA A 45 -8.11 -16.41 2.51
C ALA A 45 -7.26 -15.28 3.13
N ASN A 46 -5.93 -15.42 3.13
CA ASN A 46 -4.99 -14.38 3.57
C ASN A 46 -4.96 -13.16 2.63
N PHE A 47 -5.53 -13.23 1.42
CA PHE A 47 -5.79 -12.08 0.56
C PHE A 47 -7.24 -11.56 0.65
N GLY A 48 -8.05 -12.10 1.57
CA GLY A 48 -9.44 -11.72 1.77
C GLY A 48 -10.43 -12.36 0.79
N GLY A 49 -10.04 -13.48 0.16
CA GLY A 49 -10.88 -14.26 -0.73
C GLY A 49 -10.98 -13.71 -2.15
N ARG A 50 -11.70 -14.45 -3.02
CA ARG A 50 -11.72 -14.22 -4.48
C ARG A 50 -12.21 -12.84 -4.88
N LYS A 51 -13.24 -12.31 -4.20
CA LYS A 51 -13.83 -11.01 -4.54
C LYS A 51 -12.84 -9.88 -4.30
N ARG A 52 -12.16 -9.87 -3.15
CA ARG A 52 -11.14 -8.86 -2.82
C ARG A 52 -9.91 -9.01 -3.73
N LEU A 53 -9.47 -10.24 -3.96
CA LEU A 53 -8.37 -10.53 -4.88
C LEU A 53 -8.64 -10.01 -6.31
N ALA A 54 -9.86 -10.17 -6.81
CA ALA A 54 -10.25 -9.62 -8.11
C ALA A 54 -10.17 -8.09 -8.14
N ARG A 55 -10.65 -7.40 -7.08
CA ARG A 55 -10.56 -5.93 -6.99
C ARG A 55 -9.11 -5.46 -6.88
N LEU A 56 -8.25 -6.15 -6.12
CA LEU A 56 -6.80 -5.87 -6.07
C LEU A 56 -6.15 -6.03 -7.44
N SER A 57 -6.41 -7.14 -8.14
CA SER A 57 -5.86 -7.34 -9.48
C SER A 57 -6.32 -6.26 -10.46
N GLN A 58 -7.58 -5.83 -10.37
CA GLN A 58 -8.11 -4.75 -11.21
C GLN A 58 -7.41 -3.43 -10.90
N LEU A 59 -7.28 -3.07 -9.61
CA LEU A 59 -6.57 -1.86 -9.20
C LEU A 59 -5.13 -1.85 -9.75
N PHE A 60 -4.37 -2.92 -9.54
CA PHE A 60 -2.98 -2.98 -10.01
C PHE A 60 -2.87 -2.92 -11.53
N GLN A 61 -3.80 -3.57 -12.25
CA GLN A 61 -3.87 -3.48 -13.69
C GLN A 61 -4.14 -2.04 -14.16
N ASP A 62 -5.10 -1.35 -13.54
CA ASP A 62 -5.47 0.02 -13.92
C ASP A 62 -4.35 1.01 -13.60
N LEU A 63 -3.66 0.83 -12.48
CA LEU A 63 -2.48 1.63 -12.14
C LEU A 63 -1.35 1.43 -13.15
N ALA A 64 -1.01 0.18 -13.44
CA ALA A 64 0.05 -0.16 -14.38
C ALA A 64 -0.27 0.30 -15.82
N ALA A 65 -1.51 0.12 -16.26
CA ALA A 65 -1.98 0.59 -17.58
C ALA A 65 -1.91 2.12 -17.71
N GLY A 66 -2.02 2.84 -16.59
CA GLY A 66 -1.83 4.28 -16.53
C GLY A 66 -0.37 4.74 -16.44
N GLY A 67 0.60 3.82 -16.53
CA GLY A 67 2.04 4.12 -16.49
C GLY A 67 2.63 4.22 -15.09
N CYS A 68 1.89 3.79 -14.06
CA CYS A 68 2.41 3.78 -12.69
C CYS A 68 3.29 2.55 -12.45
N GLU A 69 4.50 2.77 -11.92
CA GLU A 69 5.33 1.69 -11.38
C GLU A 69 4.77 1.24 -10.02
N LEU A 70 4.68 -0.08 -9.82
CA LEU A 70 4.17 -0.67 -8.58
C LEU A 70 5.31 -1.27 -7.77
N PHE A 71 5.29 -1.00 -6.46
CA PHE A 71 6.28 -1.46 -5.50
C PHE A 71 5.61 -2.10 -4.29
N ILE A 72 6.31 -3.06 -3.69
CA ILE A 72 6.00 -3.55 -2.35
C ILE A 72 7.18 -3.21 -1.45
N VAL A 73 6.91 -2.56 -0.32
CA VAL A 73 7.90 -2.22 0.70
C VAL A 73 7.38 -2.72 2.05
N SER A 74 7.89 -3.86 2.50
CA SER A 74 7.37 -4.55 3.68
C SER A 74 8.46 -4.90 4.69
N ILE A 75 8.05 -4.99 5.97
CA ILE A 75 8.88 -5.59 7.03
C ILE A 75 8.82 -7.13 6.97
N GLY A 76 7.88 -7.71 6.21
CA GLY A 76 7.88 -9.13 5.91
C GLY A 76 9.08 -9.56 5.05
N PHE A 77 9.32 -10.86 4.93
CA PHE A 77 10.35 -11.39 4.05
C PHE A 77 9.89 -11.38 2.59
N ARG A 78 10.71 -10.85 1.67
CA ARG A 78 10.47 -10.90 0.23
C ARG A 78 10.28 -12.34 -0.24
N ASP A 79 11.08 -13.24 0.30
CA ASP A 79 11.03 -14.67 -0.03
C ASP A 79 9.74 -15.35 0.47
N SER A 80 9.03 -14.76 1.44
CA SER A 80 7.67 -15.16 1.82
C SER A 80 6.62 -14.53 0.89
N ILE A 81 6.80 -13.25 0.55
CA ILE A 81 5.82 -12.45 -0.21
C ILE A 81 5.67 -12.94 -1.66
N LEU A 82 6.78 -13.16 -2.37
CA LEU A 82 6.76 -13.48 -3.81
C LEU A 82 6.04 -14.81 -4.13
N PRO A 83 6.27 -15.92 -3.42
CA PRO A 83 5.52 -17.16 -3.66
C PRO A 83 4.01 -16.98 -3.44
N HIS A 84 3.61 -16.22 -2.43
CA HIS A 84 2.21 -15.96 -2.12
C HIS A 84 1.53 -15.12 -3.20
N LEU A 85 2.18 -14.04 -3.66
CA LEU A 85 1.71 -13.26 -4.80
C LEU A 85 1.59 -14.10 -6.08
N THR A 86 2.51 -15.05 -6.27
CA THR A 86 2.51 -15.96 -7.42
C THR A 86 1.32 -16.91 -7.34
N ALA A 87 1.07 -17.52 -6.18
CA ALA A 87 -0.04 -18.44 -5.96
C ALA A 87 -1.41 -17.80 -6.23
N VAL A 88 -1.58 -16.51 -5.96
CA VAL A 88 -2.83 -15.77 -6.24
C VAL A 88 -2.81 -14.99 -7.56
N GLY A 89 -1.73 -15.10 -8.34
CA GLY A 89 -1.61 -14.48 -9.66
C GLY A 89 -1.44 -12.95 -9.65
N LEU A 90 -1.08 -12.34 -8.51
CA LEU A 90 -0.80 -10.90 -8.41
C LEU A 90 0.64 -10.54 -8.78
N VAL A 91 1.58 -11.50 -8.72
CA VAL A 91 3.01 -11.25 -8.99
C VAL A 91 3.27 -10.58 -10.34
N ARG A 92 2.44 -10.84 -11.36
CA ARG A 92 2.56 -10.28 -12.71
C ARG A 92 2.50 -8.75 -12.78
N HIS A 93 1.96 -8.11 -11.75
CA HIS A 93 1.82 -6.65 -11.68
C HIS A 93 3.06 -5.96 -11.10
N PHE A 94 3.95 -6.73 -10.48
CA PHE A 94 5.15 -6.21 -9.82
C PHE A 94 6.39 -6.74 -10.54
N ARG A 95 7.34 -5.84 -10.82
CA ARG A 95 8.68 -6.29 -11.22
C ARG A 95 9.35 -6.95 -10.00
N PRO A 96 10.04 -8.10 -10.14
CA PRO A 96 10.68 -8.77 -9.01
C PRO A 96 11.66 -7.90 -8.21
N GLU A 97 12.31 -6.93 -8.87
CA GLU A 97 13.21 -5.94 -8.27
C GLU A 97 12.49 -4.82 -7.51
N ASN A 98 11.17 -4.67 -7.70
CA ASN A 98 10.33 -3.68 -7.01
C ASN A 98 9.64 -4.25 -5.76
N VAL A 99 9.94 -5.50 -5.38
CA VAL A 99 9.43 -6.14 -4.16
C VAL A 99 10.55 -6.19 -3.13
N PHE A 100 10.42 -5.37 -2.09
CA PHE A 100 11.37 -5.25 -1.00
C PHE A 100 10.78 -5.80 0.29
N GLY A 101 11.50 -6.74 0.89
CA GLY A 101 11.25 -7.26 2.24
C GLY A 101 12.42 -6.96 3.17
N GLN A 102 12.32 -7.35 4.44
CA GLN A 102 13.40 -7.17 5.42
C GLN A 102 14.68 -7.96 5.12
N ASP A 103 14.60 -8.97 4.27
CA ASP A 103 15.73 -9.72 3.68
C ASP A 103 16.44 -8.94 2.56
N SER A 104 15.80 -7.93 1.99
CA SER A 104 16.39 -7.11 0.93
C SER A 104 17.47 -6.18 1.48
N GLU A 105 18.66 -6.18 0.87
CA GLU A 105 19.76 -5.31 1.28
C GLU A 105 19.36 -3.82 1.29
N ALA A 106 18.59 -3.40 0.28
CA ALA A 106 18.09 -2.04 0.14
C ALA A 106 17.30 -1.55 1.37
N LEU A 107 16.48 -2.40 1.99
CA LEU A 107 15.71 -2.02 3.18
C LEU A 107 16.56 -2.15 4.47
N ARG A 108 17.41 -3.18 4.55
CA ARG A 108 18.34 -3.38 5.68
C ARG A 108 19.30 -2.21 5.88
N CYS A 109 19.92 -1.73 4.82
CA CYS A 109 20.85 -0.59 4.87
C CYS A 109 20.19 0.72 5.32
N ARG A 110 18.85 0.76 5.42
CA ARG A 110 18.06 1.94 5.82
C ARG A 110 17.51 1.80 7.25
N GLY A 111 17.93 0.74 7.96
CA GLY A 111 17.45 0.41 9.30
C GLY A 111 15.96 0.06 9.30
N PHE A 112 15.46 -0.54 8.22
CA PHE A 112 14.06 -0.92 8.05
C PHE A 112 13.06 0.24 8.00
N VAL A 113 13.55 1.47 7.79
CA VAL A 113 12.69 2.66 7.62
C VAL A 113 12.22 2.76 6.17
N LYS A 114 10.97 2.37 5.91
CA LYS A 114 10.37 2.34 4.56
C LYS A 114 10.46 3.67 3.83
N GLY A 115 10.14 4.78 4.52
CA GLY A 115 10.21 6.14 3.96
C GLY A 115 11.60 6.51 3.41
N ARG A 116 12.68 6.01 4.02
CA ARG A 116 14.05 6.23 3.52
C ARG A 116 14.31 5.48 2.22
N LEU A 117 13.86 4.22 2.13
CA LEU A 117 13.97 3.44 0.89
C LEU A 117 13.14 4.08 -0.23
N ILE A 118 11.92 4.51 0.07
CA ILE A 118 11.06 5.21 -0.89
C ILE A 118 11.75 6.49 -1.39
N SER A 119 12.32 7.29 -0.47
CA SER A 119 13.09 8.49 -0.81
C SER A 119 14.24 8.20 -1.76
N ASP A 120 15.02 7.14 -1.52
CA ASP A 120 16.12 6.75 -2.39
C ASP A 120 15.63 6.31 -3.78
N ILE A 121 14.56 5.51 -3.85
CA ILE A 121 13.95 5.06 -5.11
C ILE A 121 13.48 6.26 -5.93
N MET A 122 12.84 7.24 -5.29
CA MET A 122 12.36 8.46 -5.94
C MET A 122 13.50 9.37 -6.42
N ALA A 123 14.58 9.45 -5.64
CA ALA A 123 15.76 10.26 -5.94
C ALA A 123 16.71 9.62 -6.96
N ASP A 124 16.45 8.38 -7.40
CA ASP A 124 17.22 7.72 -8.45
C ASP A 124 17.31 8.63 -9.69
N PRO A 125 18.52 8.89 -10.26
CA PRO A 125 18.69 9.78 -11.39
C PRO A 125 17.88 9.41 -12.65
N SER A 126 17.46 8.15 -12.79
CA SER A 126 16.59 7.70 -13.88
C SER A 126 15.11 8.04 -13.67
N ARG A 127 14.71 8.41 -12.45
CA ARG A 127 13.32 8.66 -12.03
C ARG A 127 13.07 10.12 -11.70
N LEU A 128 13.84 10.67 -10.76
CA LEU A 128 13.72 12.05 -10.25
C LEU A 128 12.27 12.43 -9.93
N TRP A 129 11.60 11.58 -9.14
CA TRP A 129 10.20 11.76 -8.78
C TRP A 129 10.05 12.78 -7.65
N SER A 130 9.10 13.70 -7.83
CA SER A 130 8.69 14.64 -6.77
C SER A 130 7.78 13.95 -5.74
N PRO A 131 7.59 14.51 -4.54
CA PRO A 131 6.64 13.97 -3.56
C PRO A 131 5.22 13.75 -4.12
N GLN A 132 4.79 14.58 -5.08
CA GLN A 132 3.48 14.47 -5.72
C GLN A 132 3.42 13.40 -6.82
N ASP A 133 4.56 12.85 -7.26
CA ASP A 133 4.60 11.77 -8.25
C ASP A 133 4.40 10.39 -7.61
N ALA A 134 4.50 10.27 -6.28
CA ALA A 134 4.44 9.02 -5.56
C ALA A 134 3.29 8.97 -4.53
N LEU A 135 2.79 7.77 -4.27
CA LEU A 135 1.85 7.47 -3.20
C LEU A 135 2.34 6.24 -2.41
N PHE A 136 2.37 6.33 -1.09
CA PHE A 136 2.65 5.21 -0.20
C PHE A 136 1.40 4.81 0.60
N VAL A 137 1.14 3.50 0.64
CA VAL A 137 -0.06 2.92 1.25
C VAL A 137 0.37 1.88 2.28
N ASP A 138 0.04 2.10 3.54
CA ASP A 138 0.49 1.29 4.69
C ASP A 138 -0.54 1.39 5.83
N ASP A 139 -0.72 0.34 6.63
CA ASP A 139 -1.62 0.35 7.79
C ASP A 139 -0.97 0.90 9.06
N CYS A 140 0.36 0.89 9.14
CA CYS A 140 1.11 1.32 10.30
C CYS A 140 1.29 2.84 10.30
N ALA A 141 0.70 3.51 11.29
CA ALA A 141 0.82 4.95 11.48
C ALA A 141 2.28 5.44 11.55
N ALA A 142 3.18 4.68 12.17
CA ALA A 142 4.59 5.05 12.26
C ALA A 142 5.31 5.02 10.90
N HIS A 143 4.94 4.09 9.99
CA HIS A 143 5.48 4.08 8.64
C HIS A 143 4.93 5.25 7.81
N ILE A 144 3.64 5.53 7.97
CA ILE A 144 2.95 6.66 7.33
C ILE A 144 3.60 7.99 7.74
N GLU A 145 3.81 8.21 9.04
CA GLU A 145 4.50 9.40 9.57
C GLU A 145 5.92 9.53 9.03
N ALA A 146 6.68 8.44 9.02
CA ALA A 146 8.06 8.45 8.51
C ALA A 146 8.16 8.73 6.99
N ALA A 147 7.08 8.55 6.23
CA ALA A 147 7.04 8.75 4.79
C ALA A 147 6.30 10.03 4.35
N ALA A 148 5.58 10.70 5.24
CA ALA A 148 4.74 11.86 4.92
C ALA A 148 5.51 13.08 4.41
N SER A 149 6.80 13.20 4.75
CA SER A 149 7.71 14.22 4.22
C SER A 149 8.37 13.82 2.89
N VAL A 150 8.20 12.56 2.46
CA VAL A 150 8.84 11.99 1.27
C VAL A 150 7.86 11.94 0.09
N CYS A 151 6.62 11.51 0.31
CA CYS A 151 5.60 11.37 -0.72
C CYS A 151 4.18 11.51 -0.16
N GLU A 152 3.15 11.46 -1.01
CA GLU A 152 1.77 11.35 -0.53
C GLU A 152 1.56 10.01 0.17
N VAL A 153 0.78 10.00 1.24
CA VAL A 153 0.53 8.80 2.05
C VAL A 153 -0.96 8.57 2.25
N LEU A 154 -1.37 7.30 2.18
CA LEU A 154 -2.71 6.84 2.53
C LEU A 154 -2.60 5.76 3.61
N ARG A 155 -3.12 6.05 4.81
CA ARG A 155 -3.17 5.07 5.88
C ARG A 155 -4.36 4.13 5.70
N VAL A 156 -4.07 2.83 5.74
CA VAL A 156 -5.10 1.77 5.80
C VAL A 156 -5.60 1.67 7.24
N VAL A 157 -6.91 1.71 7.44
CA VAL A 157 -7.50 1.69 8.80
C VAL A 157 -7.80 0.27 9.26
N GLY A 158 -8.14 -0.61 8.32
CA GLY A 158 -8.55 -1.99 8.59
C GLY A 158 -7.42 -3.02 8.50
N ASN A 159 -7.82 -4.29 8.45
CA ASN A 159 -6.91 -5.42 8.22
C ASN A 159 -6.86 -5.74 6.71
N GLY A 160 -6.15 -4.90 5.97
CA GLY A 160 -6.10 -4.89 4.51
C GLY A 160 -7.02 -3.85 3.88
N LEU A 161 -6.61 -3.35 2.70
CA LEU A 161 -7.38 -2.40 1.90
C LEU A 161 -8.83 -2.88 1.69
N SER A 162 -9.77 -2.08 2.18
CA SER A 162 -11.21 -2.21 1.95
C SER A 162 -11.58 -1.78 0.53
N ALA A 163 -12.82 -2.03 0.11
CA ALA A 163 -13.31 -1.57 -1.19
C ALA A 163 -13.19 -0.04 -1.35
N ALA A 164 -13.55 0.71 -0.30
CA ALA A 164 -13.46 2.17 -0.31
C ALA A 164 -12.00 2.65 -0.38
N GLU A 165 -11.07 1.98 0.31
CA GLU A 165 -9.64 2.31 0.22
C GLU A 165 -9.04 1.93 -1.14
N LEU A 166 -9.46 0.83 -1.77
CA LEU A 166 -9.06 0.50 -3.13
C LEU A 166 -9.50 1.57 -4.14
N ASP A 167 -10.74 2.07 -4.01
CA ASP A 167 -11.24 3.17 -4.82
C ASP A 167 -10.51 4.49 -4.55
N ALA A 168 -10.13 4.72 -3.28
CA ALA A 168 -9.36 5.89 -2.88
C ALA A 168 -7.94 5.87 -3.46
N VAL A 169 -7.23 4.74 -3.39
CA VAL A 169 -5.91 4.58 -4.01
C VAL A 169 -5.99 4.89 -5.50
N GLU A 170 -6.98 4.35 -6.21
CA GLU A 170 -7.19 4.62 -7.63
C GLU A 170 -7.44 6.12 -7.90
N ALA A 171 -8.28 6.77 -7.08
CA ALA A 171 -8.61 8.17 -7.22
C ALA A 171 -7.41 9.10 -6.95
N ILE A 172 -6.67 8.85 -5.87
CA ILE A 172 -5.44 9.59 -5.53
C ILE A 172 -4.40 9.36 -6.62
N ALA A 173 -4.26 8.12 -7.12
CA ALA A 173 -3.29 7.82 -8.15
C ALA A 173 -3.57 8.52 -9.48
N ARG A 174 -4.83 8.78 -9.83
CA ARG A 174 -5.21 9.47 -11.08
C ARG A 174 -5.17 10.99 -10.98
N ARG A 175 -5.37 11.53 -9.79
CA ARG A 175 -5.35 12.98 -9.53
C ARG A 175 -3.90 13.38 -9.22
N GLY A 176 -3.45 14.49 -9.81
CA GLY A 176 -2.23 15.15 -9.33
C GLY A 176 -2.43 15.68 -7.90
N PRO A 177 -1.51 16.50 -7.36
CA PRO A 177 -1.53 16.91 -5.95
C PRO A 177 -2.92 17.38 -5.46
N LEU A 178 -3.39 16.79 -4.36
CA LEU A 178 -4.75 16.93 -3.83
C LEU A 178 -5.05 18.25 -3.09
N ILE A 179 -4.13 19.21 -3.12
CA ILE A 179 -4.17 20.43 -2.28
C ILE A 179 -5.41 21.31 -2.55
N GLU A 180 -6.13 21.14 -3.66
CA GLU A 180 -7.29 21.98 -4.01
C GLU A 180 -8.68 21.30 -4.02
N THR A 181 -8.83 20.02 -3.64
CA THR A 181 -10.11 19.31 -3.92
C THR A 181 -10.77 18.55 -2.76
N ALA A 182 -10.73 19.10 -1.54
CA ALA A 182 -11.61 18.63 -0.47
C ALA A 182 -13.11 18.70 -0.84
N GLY A 183 -13.51 19.63 -1.73
CA GLY A 183 -14.89 19.78 -2.22
C GLY A 183 -15.29 18.90 -3.42
N LEU A 184 -14.34 18.19 -4.06
CA LEU A 184 -14.54 17.44 -5.32
C LEU A 184 -14.38 15.92 -5.15
N LEU A 185 -14.37 15.45 -3.90
CA LEU A 185 -14.46 14.03 -3.52
C LEU A 185 -15.86 13.63 -3.05
N ALA A 186 -16.77 14.60 -2.88
CA ALA A 186 -18.19 14.34 -2.77
C ALA A 186 -18.75 14.00 -4.16
N ASP A 187 -18.40 12.82 -4.67
CA ASP A 187 -19.31 12.14 -5.57
C ASP A 187 -20.45 11.63 -4.68
N PRO A 188 -21.66 12.18 -4.73
CA PRO A 188 -22.75 11.77 -3.85
C PRO A 188 -23.17 10.30 -4.05
N SER A 189 -22.65 9.62 -5.08
CA SER A 189 -22.78 8.17 -5.26
C SER A 189 -21.71 7.36 -4.53
N ARG A 190 -20.62 7.98 -4.06
CA ARG A 190 -19.55 7.33 -3.30
C ARG A 190 -19.84 7.40 -1.82
N LEU A 191 -19.85 6.24 -1.19
CA LEU A 191 -20.07 6.07 0.25
C LEU A 191 -18.81 6.36 1.07
N TRP A 192 -17.85 7.13 0.57
CA TRP A 192 -16.60 7.40 1.26
C TRP A 192 -15.99 8.76 0.90
N ARG A 193 -15.18 9.30 1.82
CA ARG A 193 -14.38 10.54 1.65
C ARG A 193 -12.97 10.37 2.18
N LEU A 194 -12.04 11.18 1.67
CA LEU A 194 -10.71 11.32 2.28
C LEU A 194 -10.80 12.28 3.47
N SER A 195 -10.17 11.89 4.58
CA SER A 195 -9.95 12.77 5.72
C SER A 195 -8.44 12.99 5.87
N PRO A 196 -7.98 14.22 6.16
CA PRO A 196 -6.60 14.47 6.53
C PRO A 196 -6.23 13.65 7.77
N ASP A 197 -5.05 13.03 7.77
CA ASP A 197 -4.49 12.39 8.96
C ASP A 197 -3.71 13.43 9.77
N GLU A 198 -4.42 14.19 10.62
CA GLU A 198 -3.84 15.28 11.41
C GLU A 198 -2.73 14.82 12.37
N ALA A 199 -2.81 13.57 12.85
CA ALA A 199 -1.77 12.98 13.68
C ALA A 199 -0.45 12.84 12.92
N THR A 200 -0.53 12.54 11.62
CA THR A 200 0.62 12.42 10.72
C THR A 200 1.17 13.78 10.29
N LEU A 201 0.31 14.80 10.12
CA LEU A 201 0.72 16.09 9.56
C LEU A 201 1.51 16.96 10.55
N GLY A 202 1.35 16.75 11.86
CA GLY A 202 1.96 17.58 12.90
C GLY A 202 1.52 19.06 12.82
N ALA A 203 1.53 19.75 13.95
CA ALA A 203 1.26 21.19 13.95
C ALA A 203 2.44 21.94 13.31
N GLY A 204 2.43 22.14 11.98
CA GLY A 204 3.31 23.10 11.31
C GLY A 204 4.19 22.60 10.16
N CYS A 205 3.86 21.49 9.49
CA CYS A 205 4.52 21.12 8.23
C CYS A 205 3.67 21.52 7.00
N PRO A 206 3.82 22.75 6.46
CA PRO A 206 3.02 23.24 5.33
C PRO A 206 3.31 22.55 3.99
N SER A 207 4.20 21.55 3.95
CA SER A 207 4.68 20.90 2.72
C SER A 207 4.42 19.40 2.64
N ALA A 208 3.68 18.80 3.58
CA ALA A 208 3.34 17.38 3.46
C ALA A 208 2.55 17.18 2.16
N ALA A 209 3.02 16.27 1.30
CA ALA A 209 2.42 16.05 -0.01
C ALA A 209 0.92 15.66 0.09
N GLY A 210 0.52 15.19 1.26
CA GLY A 210 -0.85 14.89 1.67
C GLY A 210 -0.84 13.59 2.46
N ALA A 211 -1.39 13.61 3.67
CA ALA A 211 -1.57 12.43 4.50
C ALA A 211 -3.06 12.19 4.72
N TRP A 212 -3.54 11.01 4.32
CA TRP A 212 -4.96 10.73 4.20
C TRP A 212 -5.34 9.41 4.87
N PHE A 213 -6.59 9.31 5.28
CA PHE A 213 -7.27 8.03 5.52
C PHE A 213 -8.69 8.09 4.95
N VAL A 214 -9.31 6.93 4.74
CA VAL A 214 -10.66 6.84 4.19
C VAL A 214 -11.70 6.75 5.30
N VAL A 215 -12.74 7.59 5.21
CA VAL A 215 -13.93 7.50 6.05
C VAL A 215 -15.09 7.01 5.19
N VAL A 216 -15.70 5.89 5.58
CA VAL A 216 -16.93 5.38 4.94
C VAL A 216 -18.14 6.02 5.61
N GLU A 217 -19.01 6.64 4.83
CA GLU A 217 -20.25 7.22 5.32
C GLU A 217 -21.31 6.10 5.52
N PRO A 218 -22.07 6.12 6.63
CA PRO A 218 -23.14 5.16 6.84
C PRO A 218 -24.20 5.32 5.76
N THR A 219 -24.63 4.21 5.16
CA THR A 219 -25.81 4.18 4.30
C THR A 219 -27.03 4.48 5.18
N LYS A 220 -27.79 5.52 4.80
CA LYS A 220 -29.06 5.88 5.45
C LYS A 220 -30.12 4.81 5.23
#